data_AF-M5U5E4-F1
#
_entry.id   AF-M5U5E4-F1
#
_cell.length_a   1.000
_cell.length_b   1.000
_cell.length_c   1.000
_cell.angle_alpha   90.00
_cell.angle_beta   90.00
_cell.angle_gamma   90.00
#
_symmetry.space_group_name_H-M   'P 1'
#
loop_
_entity.id
_entity.type
_entity.pdbx_description
1 polymer ?
#
loop_
_entity_poly.entity_id
_entity_poly.type
_entity_poly.pdbx_seq_one_letter_code
_entity_poly.pdbx_strand_id
1 'polypeptide(L)'
;MKTYLIQNPIINLIFACLVLISGCSNEELNTPQSTLQGSGSTFAEIIVQKWATEYERRNEAIEVVYEGIGSGGGEKEFLAGKTDFGATDAGVTQDVIDSVDGGAIQVPITAGVIVLAYNPEGLPKNLQLPREVYADVFLGKEVRWNDAHIQKANPDQDLPNEVIQPVVRLDSSGTTWAFTNHLSSISDEWREEHGNPKATGDTDLGVKTLNWSGQNLKGDGNSGVAGLVQRTPYTIGYVQYGAARDVNLPMASLENQAGSFVAPGGTSGLETLLNAKLPSNLVGYFPDPEGEHSYPIVTFTWMLLRQKYADSEKAQQVKDFVQWCLTSGQDYSEASGNVRLAPHVIRSAEDQLGKIGS
;
A
#
# COMPACT_ATOMS: atom_id res chain seq x y z
N MET A 1 66.58 40.81 18.69
CA MET A 1 67.07 41.84 19.63
C MET A 1 65.86 42.48 20.29
N LYS A 2 65.67 42.21 21.60
CA LYS A 2 64.87 42.92 22.62
C LYS A 2 63.37 43.14 22.32
N THR A 3 62.42 42.38 22.89
CA THR A 3 61.86 42.47 24.27
C THR A 3 61.32 43.86 24.61
N TYR A 4 60.03 44.00 24.97
CA TYR A 4 59.58 44.43 26.31
C TYR A 4 58.05 44.32 26.47
N LEU A 5 57.67 43.45 27.40
CA LEU A 5 56.42 43.41 28.14
C LEU A 5 56.27 44.65 29.04
N ILE A 6 55.06 45.16 29.21
CA ILE A 6 54.62 45.83 30.45
C ILE A 6 53.21 45.35 30.81
N GLN A 7 53.10 44.82 32.03
CA GLN A 7 51.91 44.40 32.76
C GLN A 7 51.09 45.59 33.26
N ASN A 8 49.78 45.41 33.50
CA ASN A 8 49.14 45.77 34.79
C ASN A 8 47.66 45.32 34.88
N PRO A 9 47.08 45.18 36.09
CA PRO A 9 46.31 44.00 36.49
C PRO A 9 44.91 44.36 37.06
N ILE A 10 44.25 43.33 37.63
CA ILE A 10 43.17 43.40 38.64
C ILE A 10 41.75 43.69 38.09
N ILE A 11 40.86 42.67 38.17
CA ILE A 11 39.71 42.65 39.10
C ILE A 11 39.19 41.21 39.19
N ASN A 12 39.15 40.72 40.43
CA ASN A 12 38.53 39.49 40.89
C ASN A 12 37.01 39.52 40.68
N LEU A 13 36.40 38.39 40.29
CA LEU A 13 35.21 37.94 41.01
C LEU A 13 35.05 36.41 40.92
N ILE A 14 35.35 35.78 42.06
CA ILE A 14 34.98 34.41 42.38
C ILE A 14 33.47 34.40 42.60
N PHE A 15 32.75 33.54 41.87
CA PHE A 15 31.44 33.07 42.31
C PHE A 15 31.42 31.54 42.23
N ALA A 16 31.60 30.93 43.40
CA ALA A 16 31.19 29.56 43.65
C ALA A 16 29.66 29.56 43.77
N CYS A 17 28.97 28.87 42.86
CA CYS A 17 27.57 28.50 43.08
C CYS A 17 27.52 27.00 43.38
N LEU A 18 27.15 26.74 44.64
CA LEU A 18 26.78 25.48 45.22
C LEU A 18 25.73 24.74 44.37
N VAL A 19 25.95 23.44 44.25
CA VAL A 19 24.98 22.43 43.85
C VAL A 19 23.78 22.47 44.81
N LEU A 20 22.58 22.72 44.28
CA LEU A 20 21.31 22.39 44.92
C LEU A 20 20.66 21.27 44.10
N ILE A 21 20.82 20.03 44.58
CA ILE A 21 20.04 18.87 44.16
C ILE A 21 18.67 19.04 44.80
N SER A 22 17.70 19.51 44.03
CA SER A 22 16.27 19.41 44.36
C SER A 22 15.64 18.51 43.33
N GLY A 23 15.04 17.41 43.81
CA GLY A 23 14.68 16.24 43.02
C GLY A 23 13.84 16.55 41.78
N CYS A 24 14.43 16.31 40.62
CA CYS A 24 13.65 15.88 39.46
C CYS A 24 13.17 14.46 39.79
N SER A 25 11.86 14.28 39.88
CA SER A 25 11.24 12.99 39.64
C SER A 25 11.87 12.39 38.38
N ASN A 26 12.50 11.22 38.52
CA ASN A 26 12.84 10.38 37.37
C ASN A 26 11.51 10.01 36.70
N GLU A 27 11.05 10.82 35.76
CA GLU A 27 10.34 10.25 34.62
C GLU A 27 11.37 9.41 33.90
N GLU A 28 11.40 8.11 34.19
CA GLU A 28 12.04 7.15 33.29
C GLU A 28 11.43 7.40 31.93
N LEU A 29 12.23 7.93 31.00
CA LEU A 29 11.88 7.92 29.59
C LEU A 29 11.64 6.45 29.24
N ASN A 30 10.37 6.07 29.10
CA ASN A 30 9.94 4.74 28.71
C ASN A 30 10.50 4.48 27.32
N THR A 31 11.71 3.94 27.28
CA THR A 31 12.38 3.56 26.04
C THR A 31 11.80 2.21 25.65
N PRO A 32 11.29 2.04 24.41
CA PRO A 32 10.78 0.75 23.97
C PRO A 32 11.82 -0.34 24.23
N GLN A 33 11.38 -1.44 24.83
CA GLN A 33 12.26 -2.57 25.16
C GLN A 33 12.48 -3.47 23.93
N SER A 34 11.61 -3.38 22.92
CA SER A 34 11.72 -4.13 21.66
C SER A 34 11.14 -3.34 20.50
N THR A 35 11.78 -3.45 19.33
CA THR A 35 11.30 -2.85 18.07
C THR A 35 10.91 -3.96 17.09
N LEU A 36 9.69 -3.91 16.53
CA LEU A 36 9.25 -4.75 15.43
C LEU A 36 9.50 -4.01 14.10
N GLN A 37 10.36 -4.57 13.26
CA GLN A 37 10.74 -3.96 11.99
C GLN A 37 9.94 -4.57 10.84
N GLY A 38 9.18 -3.75 10.12
CA GLY A 38 8.44 -4.14 8.93
C GLY A 38 8.77 -3.28 7.72
N SER A 39 8.61 -3.85 6.52
CA SER A 39 8.69 -3.06 5.27
C SER A 39 7.83 -3.65 4.15
N GLY A 40 7.46 -2.81 3.18
CA GLY A 40 6.87 -3.24 1.92
C GLY A 40 5.78 -2.34 1.36
N SER A 41 4.61 -2.92 1.16
CA SER A 41 3.46 -2.29 0.51
C SER A 41 3.20 -0.84 0.95
N THR A 42 3.25 0.09 -0.01
CA THR A 42 2.73 1.47 0.17
C THR A 42 1.19 1.52 0.08
N PHE A 43 0.53 0.43 -0.29
CA PHE A 43 -0.94 0.32 -0.30
C PHE A 43 -1.47 0.14 1.12
N ALA A 44 -0.73 -0.59 1.97
CA ALA A 44 -1.07 -0.79 3.36
C ALA A 44 -0.36 0.17 4.33
N GLU A 45 0.50 1.05 3.83
CA GLU A 45 1.31 1.95 4.68
C GLU A 45 0.47 2.78 5.66
N ILE A 46 -0.60 3.44 5.17
CA ILE A 46 -1.47 4.29 6.01
C ILE A 46 -2.10 3.49 7.15
N ILE A 47 -2.60 2.28 6.87
CA ILE A 47 -3.24 1.44 7.89
C ILE A 47 -2.21 0.81 8.83
N VAL A 48 -1.05 0.37 8.34
CA VAL A 48 0.00 -0.22 9.18
C VAL A 48 0.62 0.83 10.11
N GLN A 49 0.84 2.07 9.64
CA GLN A 49 1.29 3.16 10.50
C GLN A 49 0.23 3.51 11.56
N LYS A 50 -1.05 3.52 11.19
CA LYS A 50 -2.13 3.70 12.16
C LYS A 50 -2.16 2.58 13.20
N TRP A 51 -1.97 1.33 12.77
CA TRP A 51 -1.86 0.18 13.66
C TRP A 51 -0.68 0.26 14.60
N ALA A 52 0.50 0.64 14.10
CA ALA A 52 1.69 0.87 14.91
C ALA A 52 1.39 1.85 16.05
N THR A 53 0.90 3.05 15.72
CA THR A 53 0.56 4.08 16.72
C THR A 53 -0.43 3.58 17.77
N GLU A 54 -1.49 2.87 17.37
CA GLU A 54 -2.54 2.42 18.27
C GLU A 54 -2.13 1.20 19.11
N TYR A 55 -1.23 0.38 18.58
CA TYR A 55 -0.66 -0.78 19.28
C TYR A 55 0.37 -0.34 20.32
N GLU A 56 1.26 0.59 19.99
CA GLU A 56 2.25 1.20 20.90
C GLU A 56 1.57 1.88 22.09
N ARG A 57 0.46 2.59 21.85
CA ARG A 57 -0.34 3.22 22.91
C ARG A 57 -0.90 2.24 23.95
N ARG A 58 -0.97 0.95 23.60
CA ARG A 58 -1.45 -0.14 24.47
C ARG A 58 -0.31 -0.99 25.02
N ASN A 59 0.87 -0.89 24.41
CA ASN A 59 2.04 -1.72 24.66
C ASN A 59 3.29 -0.83 24.66
N GLU A 60 3.45 0.01 25.69
CA GLU A 60 4.52 1.03 25.75
C GLU A 60 5.95 0.46 25.67
N ALA A 61 6.12 -0.84 25.87
CA ALA A 61 7.41 -1.54 25.75
C ALA A 61 7.75 -1.96 24.31
N ILE A 62 6.83 -1.81 23.35
CA ILE A 62 7.00 -2.21 21.95
C ILE A 62 6.95 -0.97 21.06
N GLU A 63 7.89 -0.87 20.13
CA GLU A 63 7.86 0.05 18.99
C GLU A 63 7.60 -0.74 17.71
N VAL A 64 6.79 -0.22 16.79
CA VAL A 64 6.53 -0.83 15.49
C VAL A 64 6.96 0.14 14.38
N VAL A 65 8.03 -0.20 13.68
CA VAL A 65 8.55 0.61 12.58
C VAL A 65 8.16 -0.04 11.25
N TYR A 66 7.53 0.74 10.37
CA TYR A 66 7.14 0.28 9.04
C TYR A 66 7.63 1.20 7.93
N GLU A 67 8.37 0.65 6.96
CA GLU A 67 8.86 1.38 5.81
C GLU A 67 8.08 1.04 4.52
N GLY A 68 7.41 2.04 3.93
CA GLY A 68 6.70 1.91 2.66
C GLY A 68 7.64 1.97 1.45
N ILE A 69 8.21 0.84 1.05
CA ILE A 69 9.19 0.72 -0.04
C ILE A 69 8.67 -0.04 -1.27
N GLY A 70 7.36 -0.26 -1.34
CA GLY A 70 6.71 -1.08 -2.35
C GLY A 70 6.79 -2.58 -2.03
N SER A 71 5.82 -3.35 -2.53
CA SER A 71 5.70 -4.78 -2.22
C SER A 71 6.92 -5.60 -2.61
N GLY A 72 7.56 -5.30 -3.74
CA GLY A 72 8.78 -6.01 -4.15
C GLY A 72 9.98 -5.68 -3.27
N GLY A 73 10.06 -4.45 -2.75
CA GLY A 73 11.05 -4.06 -1.75
C GLY A 73 10.85 -4.84 -0.45
N GLY A 74 9.63 -4.84 0.09
CA GLY A 74 9.29 -5.56 1.32
C GLY A 74 9.50 -7.06 1.23
N GLU A 75 9.10 -7.69 0.12
CA GLU A 75 9.40 -9.09 -0.16
C GLU A 75 10.90 -9.37 -0.11
N LYS A 76 11.71 -8.54 -0.78
CA LYS A 76 13.16 -8.71 -0.82
C LYS A 76 13.80 -8.56 0.56
N GLU A 77 13.37 -7.59 1.35
CA GLU A 77 13.92 -7.37 2.71
C GLU A 77 13.52 -8.48 3.68
N PHE A 78 12.25 -8.90 3.63
CA PHE A 78 11.76 -10.03 4.41
C PHE A 78 12.52 -11.31 4.05
N LEU A 79 12.63 -11.66 2.77
CA LEU A 79 13.36 -12.86 2.34
C LEU A 79 14.84 -12.81 2.73
N ALA A 80 15.44 -11.61 2.77
CA ALA A 80 16.84 -11.40 3.16
C ALA A 80 17.08 -11.38 4.68
N GLY A 81 16.06 -11.56 5.53
CA GLY A 81 16.27 -11.54 6.98
C GLY A 81 16.38 -10.15 7.60
N LYS A 82 16.07 -9.08 6.85
CA LYS A 82 16.27 -7.70 7.32
C LYS A 82 15.13 -7.15 8.16
N THR A 83 13.94 -7.70 7.98
CA THR A 83 12.73 -7.31 8.71
C THR A 83 12.09 -8.51 9.39
N ASP A 84 11.37 -8.22 10.47
CA ASP A 84 10.58 -9.19 11.24
C ASP A 84 9.33 -9.62 10.47
N PHE A 85 8.77 -8.72 9.67
CA PHE A 85 7.66 -8.99 8.75
C PHE A 85 7.77 -8.19 7.45
N GLY A 86 7.17 -8.71 6.38
CA GLY A 86 7.03 -8.01 5.10
C GLY A 86 5.56 -7.76 4.78
N ALA A 87 5.27 -6.82 3.86
CA ALA A 87 3.91 -6.62 3.37
C ALA A 87 3.86 -6.55 1.84
N THR A 88 2.89 -7.24 1.22
CA THR A 88 2.70 -7.28 -0.23
C THR A 88 1.22 -7.28 -0.61
N ASP A 89 0.89 -6.60 -1.72
CA ASP A 89 -0.48 -6.60 -2.28
C ASP A 89 -0.65 -7.64 -3.40
N ALA A 90 0.39 -8.46 -3.57
CA ALA A 90 0.52 -9.50 -4.57
C ALA A 90 1.12 -10.71 -3.86
N GLY A 91 0.25 -11.46 -3.16
CA GLY A 91 0.63 -12.62 -2.36
C GLY A 91 1.62 -13.51 -3.11
N VAL A 92 2.66 -13.97 -2.41
CA VAL A 92 3.76 -14.69 -3.04
C VAL A 92 3.41 -16.15 -3.26
N THR A 93 4.07 -16.83 -4.20
CA THR A 93 3.80 -18.24 -4.46
C THR A 93 4.27 -19.12 -3.30
N GLN A 94 3.72 -20.34 -3.20
CA GLN A 94 4.14 -21.29 -2.17
C GLN A 94 5.64 -21.63 -2.28
N ASP A 95 6.18 -21.73 -3.51
CA ASP A 95 7.62 -21.97 -3.72
C ASP A 95 8.50 -20.87 -3.10
N VAL A 96 8.05 -19.60 -3.14
CA VAL A 96 8.76 -18.49 -2.50
C VAL A 96 8.71 -18.63 -0.98
N ILE A 97 7.54 -18.98 -0.44
CA ILE A 97 7.37 -19.23 1.00
C ILE A 97 8.26 -20.38 1.48
N ASP A 98 8.29 -21.49 0.73
CA ASP A 98 9.05 -22.70 1.06
C ASP A 98 10.57 -22.50 0.90
N SER A 99 10.99 -21.46 0.16
CA SER A 99 12.40 -21.09 0.01
C SER A 99 13.00 -20.41 1.25
N VAL A 100 12.16 -19.96 2.20
CA VAL A 100 12.62 -19.31 3.43
C VAL A 100 13.10 -20.37 4.41
N ASP A 101 14.36 -20.27 4.84
CA ASP A 101 14.90 -21.16 5.88
C ASP A 101 14.11 -21.03 7.19
N GLY A 102 13.74 -22.17 7.78
CA GLY A 102 12.83 -22.22 8.92
C GLY A 102 11.35 -21.96 8.60
N GLY A 103 11.00 -21.77 7.30
CA GLY A 103 9.65 -21.60 6.81
C GLY A 103 9.08 -20.19 6.97
N ALA A 104 8.12 -19.86 6.12
CA ALA A 104 7.32 -18.64 6.22
C ALA A 104 5.81 -18.96 6.08
N ILE A 105 4.99 -17.99 6.43
CA ILE A 105 3.56 -17.95 6.10
C ILE A 105 3.25 -16.58 5.53
N GLN A 106 2.09 -16.49 4.88
CA GLN A 106 1.51 -15.22 4.52
C GLN A 106 0.05 -15.18 4.96
N VAL A 107 -0.38 -14.06 5.51
CA VAL A 107 -1.73 -13.88 6.05
C VAL A 107 -2.35 -12.60 5.49
N PRO A 108 -3.56 -12.64 4.92
CA PRO A 108 -4.26 -11.42 4.55
C PRO A 108 -4.57 -10.62 5.81
N ILE A 109 -4.16 -9.34 5.85
CA ILE A 109 -4.36 -8.45 7.01
C ILE A 109 -5.38 -7.35 6.73
N THR A 110 -5.56 -7.00 5.45
CA THR A 110 -6.54 -6.03 4.99
C THR A 110 -6.82 -6.23 3.51
N ALA A 111 -7.73 -5.44 2.96
CA ALA A 111 -7.95 -5.34 1.53
C ALA A 111 -8.19 -3.88 1.13
N GLY A 112 -8.33 -3.62 -0.16
CA GLY A 112 -8.79 -2.34 -0.64
C GLY A 112 -9.02 -2.30 -2.13
N VAL A 113 -9.35 -1.11 -2.61
CA VAL A 113 -9.60 -0.83 -4.02
C VAL A 113 -8.48 0.03 -4.61
N ILE A 114 -8.14 -0.22 -5.87
CA ILE A 114 -7.20 0.56 -6.65
C ILE A 114 -7.99 1.46 -7.59
N VAL A 115 -7.89 2.76 -7.36
CA VAL A 115 -8.67 3.76 -8.10
C VAL A 115 -7.86 4.35 -9.24
N LEU A 116 -8.55 4.83 -10.26
CA LEU A 116 -7.99 5.74 -11.25
C LEU A 116 -8.30 7.17 -10.83
N ALA A 117 -7.33 7.78 -10.14
CA ALA A 117 -7.38 9.17 -9.74
C ALA A 117 -6.94 10.06 -10.91
N TYR A 118 -7.58 11.20 -11.11
CA TYR A 118 -7.27 12.11 -12.21
C TYR A 118 -7.22 13.56 -11.76
N ASN A 119 -6.53 14.38 -12.54
CA ASN A 119 -6.53 15.82 -12.36
C ASN A 119 -7.75 16.45 -13.06
N PRO A 120 -8.62 17.18 -12.35
CA PRO A 120 -9.91 17.59 -12.87
C PRO A 120 -9.93 18.83 -13.77
N GLU A 121 -8.80 19.37 -14.26
CA GLU A 121 -8.83 20.60 -15.08
C GLU A 121 -9.89 20.53 -16.21
N GLY A 122 -11.05 21.18 -16.02
CA GLY A 122 -12.18 21.11 -16.94
C GLY A 122 -12.99 19.79 -16.95
N LEU A 123 -12.65 18.81 -16.11
CA LEU A 123 -13.33 17.52 -16.03
C LEU A 123 -14.37 17.48 -14.88
N PRO A 124 -15.46 16.70 -15.05
CA PRO A 124 -16.41 16.45 -13.97
C PRO A 124 -15.75 15.68 -12.83
N LYS A 125 -16.29 15.78 -11.60
CA LYS A 125 -15.82 15.00 -10.45
C LYS A 125 -16.32 13.55 -10.45
N ASN A 126 -17.39 13.27 -11.19
CA ASN A 126 -18.08 11.98 -11.28
C ASN A 126 -17.88 11.34 -12.66
N LEU A 127 -16.67 11.42 -13.20
CA LEU A 127 -16.32 10.84 -14.48
C LEU A 127 -16.57 9.32 -14.48
N GLN A 128 -17.31 8.84 -15.49
CA GLN A 128 -17.47 7.42 -15.80
C GLN A 128 -16.42 7.02 -16.83
N LEU A 129 -15.57 6.04 -16.51
CA LEU A 129 -14.45 5.64 -17.36
C LEU A 129 -14.62 4.20 -17.85
N PRO A 130 -14.86 3.99 -19.15
CA PRO A 130 -15.01 2.66 -19.75
C PRO A 130 -13.75 1.82 -19.61
N ARG A 131 -13.92 0.51 -19.55
CA ARG A 131 -12.80 -0.42 -19.28
C ARG A 131 -11.78 -0.54 -20.40
N GLU A 132 -12.26 -0.50 -21.63
CA GLU A 132 -11.42 -0.45 -22.82
C GLU A 132 -10.55 0.82 -22.86
N VAL A 133 -11.11 1.96 -22.44
CA VAL A 133 -10.42 3.26 -22.47
C VAL A 133 -9.24 3.26 -21.51
N TYR A 134 -9.42 2.83 -20.26
CA TYR A 134 -8.28 2.82 -19.34
C TYR A 134 -7.25 1.76 -19.70
N ALA A 135 -7.63 0.62 -20.31
CA ALA A 135 -6.64 -0.30 -20.87
C ALA A 135 -5.79 0.38 -21.97
N ASP A 136 -6.43 1.07 -22.90
CA ASP A 136 -5.77 1.77 -24.02
C ASP A 136 -4.83 2.89 -23.55
N VAL A 137 -5.27 3.69 -22.56
CA VAL A 137 -4.44 4.74 -21.95
C VAL A 137 -3.12 4.16 -21.43
N PHE A 138 -3.19 3.05 -20.69
CA PHE A 138 -2.00 2.46 -20.06
C PHE A 138 -1.18 1.58 -21.03
N LEU A 139 -1.76 1.11 -22.15
CA LEU A 139 -1.01 0.54 -23.29
C LEU A 139 -0.10 1.58 -23.97
N GLY A 140 -0.33 2.87 -23.69
CA GLY A 140 0.40 3.98 -24.28
C GLY A 140 -0.20 4.46 -25.61
N LYS A 141 -1.46 4.11 -25.90
CA LYS A 141 -2.20 4.71 -27.02
C LYS A 141 -2.52 6.17 -26.70
N GLU A 142 -2.51 7.03 -27.72
CA GLU A 142 -2.92 8.42 -27.54
C GLU A 142 -4.44 8.47 -27.39
N VAL A 143 -4.90 8.58 -26.15
CA VAL A 143 -6.32 8.78 -25.79
C VAL A 143 -6.50 10.21 -25.28
N ARG A 144 -7.63 10.83 -25.64
CA ARG A 144 -7.99 12.18 -25.20
C ARG A 144 -9.18 12.13 -24.26
N TRP A 145 -9.31 13.11 -23.38
CA TRP A 145 -10.42 13.19 -22.44
C TRP A 145 -11.80 13.26 -23.11
N ASN A 146 -11.89 13.80 -24.32
CA ASN A 146 -13.09 13.83 -25.14
C ASN A 146 -13.23 12.65 -26.11
N ASP A 147 -12.49 11.56 -25.90
CA ASP A 147 -12.65 10.34 -26.69
C ASP A 147 -14.13 9.91 -26.76
N ALA A 148 -14.57 9.42 -27.92
CA ALA A 148 -15.97 9.12 -28.17
C ALA A 148 -16.56 8.11 -27.16
N HIS A 149 -15.77 7.17 -26.65
CA HIS A 149 -16.21 6.19 -25.65
C HIS A 149 -16.39 6.86 -24.27
N ILE A 150 -15.46 7.75 -23.88
CA ILE A 150 -15.59 8.54 -22.64
C ILE A 150 -16.80 9.48 -22.76
N GLN A 151 -16.95 10.19 -23.87
CA GLN A 151 -18.07 11.10 -24.10
C GLN A 151 -19.41 10.37 -24.09
N LYS A 152 -19.49 9.17 -24.67
CA LYS A 152 -20.70 8.34 -24.66
C LYS A 152 -21.10 7.91 -23.24
N ALA A 153 -20.13 7.62 -22.36
CA ALA A 153 -20.38 7.33 -20.95
C ALA A 153 -20.76 8.57 -20.14
N ASN A 154 -20.44 9.77 -20.62
CA ASN A 154 -20.66 11.03 -19.92
C ASN A 154 -21.42 12.04 -20.82
N PRO A 155 -22.65 11.73 -21.28
CA PRO A 155 -23.32 12.48 -22.36
C PRO A 155 -23.63 13.95 -22.03
N ASP A 156 -23.76 14.28 -20.74
CA ASP A 156 -24.09 15.63 -20.26
C ASP A 156 -22.85 16.45 -19.86
N GLN A 157 -21.65 15.97 -20.15
CA GLN A 157 -20.39 16.60 -19.73
C GLN A 157 -19.63 17.13 -20.95
N ASP A 158 -19.13 18.37 -20.85
CA ASP A 158 -18.25 18.96 -21.84
C ASP A 158 -16.80 18.54 -21.54
N LEU A 159 -16.33 17.49 -22.21
CA LEU A 159 -14.99 16.94 -21.97
C LEU A 159 -13.92 17.68 -22.80
N PRO A 160 -12.75 18.00 -22.23
CA PRO A 160 -11.70 18.75 -22.91
C PRO A 160 -11.00 17.91 -23.99
N ASN A 161 -10.53 18.57 -25.06
CA ASN A 161 -9.72 17.95 -26.11
C ASN A 161 -8.23 17.90 -25.72
N GLU A 162 -7.94 17.30 -24.58
CA GLU A 162 -6.59 17.19 -24.02
C GLU A 162 -6.17 15.72 -23.95
N VAL A 163 -4.90 15.45 -24.25
CA VAL A 163 -4.34 14.09 -24.18
C VAL A 163 -4.28 13.64 -22.73
N ILE A 164 -4.72 12.41 -22.46
CA ILE A 164 -4.62 11.80 -21.14
C ILE A 164 -3.16 11.44 -20.89
N GLN A 165 -2.56 11.97 -19.82
CA GLN A 165 -1.18 11.68 -19.45
C GLN A 165 -1.12 10.67 -18.30
N PRO A 166 -0.67 9.42 -18.53
CA PRO A 166 -0.59 8.43 -17.47
C PRO A 166 0.51 8.76 -16.45
N VAL A 167 0.21 8.49 -15.19
CA VAL A 167 1.14 8.47 -14.06
C VAL A 167 1.19 7.04 -13.52
N VAL A 168 2.37 6.46 -13.49
CA VAL A 168 2.62 5.06 -13.16
C VAL A 168 3.59 4.95 -12.00
N ARG A 169 3.69 3.76 -11.40
CA ARG A 169 4.64 3.48 -10.32
C ARG A 169 6.07 3.38 -10.84
N LEU A 170 7.00 3.99 -10.10
CA LEU A 170 8.44 3.87 -10.32
C LEU A 170 9.01 2.60 -9.68
N ASP A 171 8.51 2.25 -8.50
CA ASP A 171 8.97 1.14 -7.67
C ASP A 171 8.24 -0.18 -7.99
N SER A 172 8.82 -1.30 -7.52
CA SER A 172 8.22 -2.62 -7.66
C SER A 172 7.00 -2.76 -6.74
N SER A 173 5.81 -2.75 -7.32
CA SER A 173 4.58 -2.44 -6.60
C SER A 173 3.52 -3.54 -6.70
N GLY A 174 2.90 -3.90 -5.57
CA GLY A 174 1.72 -4.75 -5.53
C GLY A 174 0.48 -4.05 -6.10
N THR A 175 0.37 -2.72 -5.96
CA THR A 175 -0.65 -1.92 -6.64
C THR A 175 -0.51 -2.02 -8.16
N THR A 176 0.73 -1.97 -8.70
CA THR A 176 0.98 -2.25 -10.12
C THR A 176 0.60 -3.68 -10.47
N TRP A 177 0.99 -4.66 -9.66
CA TRP A 177 0.61 -6.05 -9.92
C TRP A 177 -0.91 -6.23 -10.01
N ALA A 178 -1.69 -5.73 -9.06
CA ALA A 178 -3.14 -5.88 -9.08
C ALA A 178 -3.79 -5.10 -10.22
N PHE A 179 -3.30 -3.89 -10.53
CA PHE A 179 -3.77 -3.12 -11.68
C PHE A 179 -3.49 -3.84 -13.01
N THR A 180 -2.27 -4.32 -13.21
CA THR A 180 -1.88 -5.02 -14.44
C THR A 180 -2.48 -6.43 -14.55
N ASN A 181 -2.79 -7.07 -13.42
CA ASN A 181 -3.54 -8.31 -13.36
C ASN A 181 -4.97 -8.10 -13.90
N HIS A 182 -5.62 -7.02 -13.47
CA HIS A 182 -6.89 -6.58 -14.03
C HIS A 182 -6.76 -6.25 -15.51
N LEU A 183 -5.80 -5.42 -15.94
CA LEU A 183 -5.66 -5.10 -17.36
C LEU A 183 -5.46 -6.34 -18.24
N SER A 184 -4.72 -7.34 -17.76
CA SER A 184 -4.50 -8.61 -18.47
C SER A 184 -5.75 -9.50 -18.54
N SER A 185 -6.70 -9.37 -17.61
CA SER A 185 -7.97 -10.12 -17.67
C SER A 185 -8.98 -9.46 -18.60
N ILE A 186 -8.88 -8.15 -18.82
CA ILE A 186 -9.86 -7.38 -19.59
C ILE A 186 -9.44 -7.08 -21.03
N SER A 187 -8.14 -7.17 -21.35
CA SER A 187 -7.58 -6.82 -22.65
C SER A 187 -6.57 -7.88 -23.11
N ASP A 188 -6.88 -8.52 -24.24
CA ASP A 188 -6.00 -9.51 -24.86
C ASP A 188 -4.68 -8.87 -25.32
N GLU A 189 -4.74 -7.66 -25.90
CA GLU A 189 -3.56 -6.89 -26.31
C GLU A 189 -2.65 -6.59 -25.11
N TRP A 190 -3.23 -6.15 -23.99
CA TRP A 190 -2.48 -5.97 -22.75
C TRP A 190 -1.82 -7.26 -22.29
N ARG A 191 -2.58 -8.36 -22.26
CA ARG A 191 -2.08 -9.65 -21.79
C ARG A 191 -0.90 -10.13 -22.65
N GLU A 192 -0.96 -9.94 -23.96
CA GLU A 192 0.11 -10.30 -24.89
C GLU A 192 1.37 -9.44 -24.71
N GLU A 193 1.23 -8.13 -24.49
CA GLU A 193 2.37 -7.22 -24.39
C GLU A 193 2.99 -7.12 -23.00
N HIS A 194 2.18 -7.25 -21.94
CA HIS A 194 2.53 -6.87 -20.57
C HIS A 194 2.16 -7.91 -19.51
N GLY A 195 1.44 -8.97 -19.89
CA GLY A 195 1.04 -10.04 -18.97
C GLY A 195 2.23 -10.81 -18.39
N ASN A 196 2.01 -11.46 -17.26
CA ASN A 196 3.00 -12.31 -16.60
C ASN A 196 3.29 -13.55 -17.46
N PRO A 197 4.50 -13.68 -18.04
CA PRO A 197 4.83 -14.80 -18.92
C PRO A 197 4.97 -16.13 -18.16
N LYS A 198 4.99 -16.09 -16.83
CA LYS A 198 5.05 -17.27 -15.95
C LYS A 198 3.70 -17.62 -15.34
N ALA A 199 2.63 -16.90 -15.70
CA ALA A 199 1.30 -17.22 -15.21
C ALA A 199 0.95 -18.67 -15.57
N THR A 200 0.50 -19.43 -14.57
CA THR A 200 0.07 -20.82 -14.74
C THR A 200 -1.45 -20.98 -14.74
N GLY A 201 -2.17 -19.87 -14.61
CA GLY A 201 -3.62 -19.78 -14.67
C GLY A 201 -4.07 -18.35 -14.91
N ASP A 202 -5.39 -18.14 -14.92
CA ASP A 202 -6.01 -16.91 -15.43
C ASP A 202 -6.14 -15.78 -14.41
N THR A 203 -5.58 -15.95 -13.20
CA THR A 203 -5.76 -15.01 -12.08
C THR A 203 -4.47 -14.40 -11.54
N ASP A 204 -3.30 -14.84 -11.99
CA ASP A 204 -1.97 -14.30 -11.64
C ASP A 204 -1.23 -13.79 -12.88
N LEU A 205 -1.93 -12.94 -13.64
CA LEU A 205 -1.48 -12.39 -14.91
C LEU A 205 -0.71 -11.07 -14.74
N GLY A 206 -0.71 -10.49 -13.53
CA GLY A 206 -0.08 -9.20 -13.25
C GLY A 206 1.42 -9.25 -13.06
N VAL A 207 2.07 -8.10 -13.19
CA VAL A 207 3.50 -7.93 -12.92
C VAL A 207 3.72 -6.72 -12.00
N LYS A 208 4.71 -6.80 -11.11
CA LYS A 208 5.01 -5.73 -10.14
C LYS A 208 5.77 -4.55 -10.75
N THR A 209 6.47 -4.79 -11.86
CA THR A 209 7.31 -3.81 -12.54
C THR A 209 7.11 -3.95 -14.05
N LEU A 210 6.87 -2.84 -14.73
CA LEU A 210 6.79 -2.76 -16.18
C LEU A 210 7.81 -1.75 -16.70
N ASN A 211 8.35 -2.04 -17.88
CA ASN A 211 8.98 -1.00 -18.69
C ASN A 211 7.89 -0.29 -19.49
N TRP A 212 7.18 0.60 -18.82
CA TRP A 212 6.11 1.41 -19.41
C TRP A 212 6.56 2.06 -20.72
N SER A 213 5.78 1.83 -21.78
CA SER A 213 5.96 2.50 -23.08
C SER A 213 5.70 4.02 -22.96
N GLY A 214 6.23 4.82 -23.88
CA GLY A 214 5.91 6.25 -23.97
C GLY A 214 6.54 7.15 -22.89
N GLN A 215 5.94 8.32 -22.69
CA GLN A 215 6.40 9.38 -21.78
C GLN A 215 5.63 9.39 -20.46
N ASN A 216 5.36 8.22 -19.88
CA ASN A 216 4.62 8.12 -18.62
C ASN A 216 5.39 8.80 -17.47
N LEU A 217 4.67 9.60 -16.68
CA LEU A 217 5.22 10.16 -15.44
C LEU A 217 5.35 9.03 -14.41
N LYS A 218 6.43 9.03 -13.63
CA LYS A 218 6.72 7.95 -12.68
C LYS A 218 6.77 8.48 -11.25
N GLY A 219 5.88 7.97 -10.40
CA GLY A 219 5.81 8.29 -8.98
C GLY A 219 6.28 7.14 -8.11
N ASP A 220 7.04 7.45 -7.06
CA ASP A 220 7.46 6.45 -6.07
C ASP A 220 6.36 6.25 -5.02
N GLY A 221 5.92 5.00 -4.84
CA GLY A 221 4.80 4.69 -3.94
C GLY A 221 3.44 5.24 -4.40
N ASN A 222 2.40 4.99 -3.59
CA ASN A 222 1.07 5.58 -3.83
C ASN A 222 1.10 7.11 -3.71
N SER A 223 1.80 7.64 -2.71
CA SER A 223 1.89 9.08 -2.45
C SER A 223 2.61 9.83 -3.57
N GLY A 224 3.65 9.25 -4.18
CA GLY A 224 4.35 9.85 -5.31
C GLY A 224 3.47 9.94 -6.56
N VAL A 225 2.70 8.89 -6.86
CA VAL A 225 1.73 8.89 -7.97
C VAL A 225 0.60 9.89 -7.70
N ALA A 226 -0.05 9.83 -6.53
CA ALA A 226 -1.12 10.76 -6.17
C ALA A 226 -0.65 12.22 -6.23
N GLY A 227 0.53 12.51 -5.67
CA GLY A 227 1.10 13.85 -5.73
C GLY A 227 1.39 14.33 -7.16
N LEU A 228 1.82 13.44 -8.06
CA LEU A 228 2.03 13.77 -9.48
C LEU A 228 0.72 14.09 -10.17
N VAL A 229 -0.31 13.26 -9.96
CA VAL A 229 -1.65 13.49 -10.50
C VAL A 229 -2.18 14.84 -10.03
N GLN A 230 -2.06 15.15 -8.74
CA GLN A 230 -2.59 16.38 -8.17
C GLN A 230 -1.99 17.66 -8.79
N ARG A 231 -0.70 17.65 -9.13
CA ARG A 231 0.02 18.86 -9.59
C ARG A 231 0.15 18.96 -11.11
N THR A 232 -0.24 17.94 -11.86
CA THR A 232 -0.08 17.91 -13.31
C THR A 232 -1.44 17.76 -13.98
N PRO A 233 -1.89 18.78 -14.72
CA PRO A 233 -3.16 18.75 -15.44
C PRO A 233 -3.33 17.55 -16.36
N TYR A 234 -4.58 17.14 -16.58
CA TYR A 234 -4.95 16.10 -17.55
C TYR A 234 -4.30 14.72 -17.31
N THR A 235 -3.77 14.50 -16.11
CA THR A 235 -3.17 13.23 -15.73
C THR A 235 -4.18 12.24 -15.16
N ILE A 236 -3.87 10.95 -15.30
CA ILE A 236 -4.57 9.84 -14.64
C ILE A 236 -3.53 8.89 -14.04
N GLY A 237 -3.77 8.41 -12.82
CA GLY A 237 -2.87 7.47 -12.15
C GLY A 237 -3.62 6.43 -11.32
N TYR A 238 -3.08 5.22 -11.26
CA TYR A 238 -3.61 4.14 -10.43
C TYR A 238 -3.00 4.18 -9.03
N VAL A 239 -3.83 4.30 -8.00
CA VAL A 239 -3.39 4.38 -6.60
C VAL A 239 -4.38 3.69 -5.66
N GLN A 240 -3.94 3.38 -4.45
CA GLN A 240 -4.85 2.97 -3.38
C GLN A 240 -5.86 4.09 -3.06
N TYR A 241 -7.11 3.73 -2.78
CA TYR A 241 -8.21 4.68 -2.54
C TYR A 241 -7.94 5.74 -1.47
N GLY A 242 -7.46 5.33 -0.29
CA GLY A 242 -7.08 6.25 0.80
C GLY A 242 -6.04 7.27 0.37
N ALA A 243 -5.02 6.85 -0.39
CA ALA A 243 -3.98 7.75 -0.89
C ALA A 243 -4.52 8.84 -1.83
N ALA A 244 -5.51 8.54 -2.68
CA ALA A 244 -6.19 9.56 -3.50
C ALA A 244 -7.13 10.45 -2.67
N ARG A 245 -7.92 9.83 -1.79
CA ARG A 245 -8.90 10.49 -0.92
C ARG A 245 -8.23 11.54 -0.02
N ASP A 246 -7.12 11.21 0.60
CA ASP A 246 -6.46 12.06 1.61
C ASP A 246 -5.89 13.36 1.01
N VAL A 247 -5.67 13.37 -0.31
CA VAL A 247 -5.26 14.57 -1.06
C VAL A 247 -6.39 15.16 -1.93
N ASN A 248 -7.63 14.74 -1.70
CA ASN A 248 -8.85 15.21 -2.38
C ASN A 248 -8.81 15.06 -3.90
N LEU A 249 -8.15 14.02 -4.42
CA LEU A 249 -8.18 13.74 -5.84
C LEU A 249 -9.56 13.20 -6.26
N PRO A 250 -10.14 13.72 -7.35
CA PRO A 250 -11.22 13.06 -8.06
C PRO A 250 -10.79 11.66 -8.51
N MET A 251 -11.73 10.72 -8.46
CA MET A 251 -11.51 9.33 -8.83
C MET A 251 -12.65 8.91 -9.77
N ALA A 252 -12.32 8.18 -10.83
CA ALA A 252 -13.33 7.77 -11.80
C ALA A 252 -14.19 6.62 -11.26
N SER A 253 -15.47 6.62 -11.61
CA SER A 253 -16.29 5.42 -11.56
C SER A 253 -15.88 4.52 -12.72
N LEU A 254 -15.50 3.28 -12.44
CA LEU A 254 -14.98 2.37 -13.45
C LEU A 254 -16.06 1.42 -13.93
N GLU A 255 -16.10 1.18 -15.23
CA GLU A 255 -16.92 0.10 -15.80
C GLU A 255 -16.42 -1.26 -15.32
N ASN A 256 -17.31 -2.07 -14.77
CA ASN A 256 -17.02 -3.42 -14.28
C ASN A 256 -17.41 -4.50 -15.31
N GLN A 257 -17.26 -5.78 -14.92
CA GLN A 257 -17.61 -6.93 -15.76
C GLN A 257 -19.09 -6.98 -16.16
N ALA A 258 -19.99 -6.42 -15.36
CA ALA A 258 -21.42 -6.35 -15.67
C ALA A 258 -21.78 -5.17 -16.60
N GLY A 259 -20.82 -4.32 -16.98
CA GLY A 259 -21.07 -3.09 -17.74
C GLY A 259 -21.60 -1.92 -16.89
N SER A 260 -21.55 -2.04 -15.57
CA SER A 260 -21.95 -0.99 -14.62
C SER A 260 -20.77 -0.10 -14.28
N PHE A 261 -21.00 1.21 -14.19
CA PHE A 261 -20.01 2.16 -13.67
C PHE A 261 -20.10 2.24 -12.15
N VAL A 262 -19.09 1.69 -11.47
CA VAL A 262 -19.07 1.59 -10.01
C VAL A 262 -18.13 2.64 -9.44
N ALA A 263 -18.64 3.44 -8.50
CA ALA A 263 -17.84 4.43 -7.78
C ALA A 263 -16.85 3.75 -6.82
N PRO A 264 -15.64 4.29 -6.67
CA PRO A 264 -14.67 3.75 -5.73
C PRO A 264 -15.07 4.02 -4.27
N GLY A 265 -14.79 3.08 -3.38
CA GLY A 265 -14.95 3.26 -1.95
C GLY A 265 -14.85 1.98 -1.14
N GLY A 266 -14.86 2.13 0.19
CA GLY A 266 -14.86 1.00 1.12
C GLY A 266 -16.07 0.08 0.93
N THR A 267 -17.25 0.64 0.65
CA THR A 267 -18.48 -0.14 0.42
C THR A 267 -18.41 -1.00 -0.83
N SER A 268 -18.04 -0.43 -1.99
CA SER A 268 -17.93 -1.20 -3.23
C SER A 268 -16.79 -2.22 -3.18
N GLY A 269 -15.67 -1.88 -2.53
CA GLY A 269 -14.60 -2.83 -2.24
C GLY A 269 -15.03 -3.97 -1.31
N LEU A 270 -15.81 -3.66 -0.27
CA LEU A 270 -16.39 -4.65 0.63
C LEU A 270 -17.36 -5.57 -0.13
N GLU A 271 -18.32 -5.03 -0.88
CA GLU A 271 -19.26 -5.82 -1.71
C GLU A 271 -18.54 -6.79 -2.64
N THR A 272 -17.41 -6.36 -3.19
CA THR A 272 -16.57 -7.19 -4.06
C THR A 272 -15.89 -8.35 -3.32
N LEU A 273 -15.43 -8.11 -2.08
CA LEU A 273 -14.59 -9.06 -1.33
C LEU A 273 -15.34 -9.82 -0.22
N LEU A 274 -16.58 -9.46 0.10
CA LEU A 274 -17.37 -10.09 1.17
C LEU A 274 -17.50 -11.61 1.00
N ASN A 275 -17.61 -12.07 -0.25
CA ASN A 275 -17.77 -13.49 -0.59
C ASN A 275 -16.49 -14.11 -1.15
N ALA A 276 -15.35 -13.42 -1.03
CA ALA A 276 -14.06 -13.94 -1.48
C ALA A 276 -13.79 -15.31 -0.83
N LYS A 277 -13.70 -16.35 -1.67
CA LYS A 277 -13.30 -17.70 -1.27
C LYS A 277 -11.81 -17.82 -1.50
N LEU A 278 -11.03 -17.71 -0.42
CA LEU A 278 -9.60 -17.90 -0.49
C LEU A 278 -9.25 -19.40 -0.49
N PRO A 279 -8.22 -19.82 -1.25
CA PRO A 279 -7.64 -21.16 -1.14
C PRO A 279 -7.03 -21.40 0.24
N SER A 280 -6.62 -22.64 0.53
CA SER A 280 -6.10 -23.03 1.85
C SER A 280 -4.80 -22.32 2.26
N ASN A 281 -4.01 -21.84 1.30
CA ASN A 281 -2.84 -21.00 1.53
C ASN A 281 -3.18 -19.50 1.68
N LEU A 282 -4.46 -19.14 1.62
CA LEU A 282 -5.01 -17.78 1.75
C LEU A 282 -4.59 -16.78 0.68
N VAL A 283 -3.99 -17.25 -0.42
CA VAL A 283 -3.58 -16.41 -1.54
C VAL A 283 -4.58 -16.54 -2.67
N GLY A 284 -5.53 -15.59 -2.73
CA GLY A 284 -6.53 -15.50 -3.79
C GLY A 284 -6.43 -14.19 -4.54
N TYR A 285 -6.66 -14.24 -5.85
CA TYR A 285 -6.58 -13.11 -6.76
C TYR A 285 -7.92 -12.91 -7.48
N PHE A 286 -8.32 -11.65 -7.67
CA PHE A 286 -9.64 -11.28 -8.18
C PHE A 286 -9.49 -10.24 -9.29
N PRO A 287 -8.98 -10.63 -10.48
CA PRO A 287 -8.59 -9.67 -11.52
C PRO A 287 -9.77 -8.99 -12.21
N ASP A 288 -10.95 -9.60 -12.31
CA ASP A 288 -12.16 -8.94 -12.83
C ASP A 288 -13.38 -9.51 -12.09
N PRO A 289 -13.70 -8.95 -10.90
CA PRO A 289 -14.74 -9.51 -10.04
C PRO A 289 -16.15 -9.41 -10.66
N GLU A 290 -16.91 -10.50 -10.56
CA GLU A 290 -18.32 -10.54 -10.98
C GLU A 290 -19.22 -9.70 -10.05
N GLY A 291 -20.32 -9.17 -10.61
CA GLY A 291 -21.41 -8.53 -9.86
C GLY A 291 -21.69 -7.08 -10.28
N GLU A 292 -22.96 -6.68 -10.26
CA GLU A 292 -23.40 -5.35 -10.76
C GLU A 292 -22.82 -4.16 -9.97
N HIS A 293 -22.46 -4.37 -8.70
CA HIS A 293 -21.90 -3.35 -7.81
C HIS A 293 -20.43 -3.59 -7.44
N SER A 294 -19.81 -4.62 -8.03
CA SER A 294 -18.43 -4.96 -7.74
C SER A 294 -17.49 -3.93 -8.38
N TYR A 295 -16.55 -3.42 -7.59
CA TYR A 295 -15.51 -2.53 -8.09
C TYR A 295 -14.45 -3.35 -8.84
N PRO A 296 -13.95 -2.92 -10.01
CA PRO A 296 -13.20 -3.81 -10.89
C PRO A 296 -11.80 -4.17 -10.39
N ILE A 297 -11.17 -3.29 -9.60
CA ILE A 297 -9.76 -3.42 -9.23
C ILE A 297 -9.63 -3.47 -7.71
N VAL A 298 -9.53 -4.68 -7.19
CA VAL A 298 -9.42 -4.96 -5.75
C VAL A 298 -8.26 -5.89 -5.47
N THR A 299 -7.70 -5.81 -4.28
CA THR A 299 -6.71 -6.79 -3.82
C THR A 299 -6.70 -6.89 -2.30
N PHE A 300 -6.23 -8.03 -1.80
CA PHE A 300 -5.81 -8.16 -0.41
C PHE A 300 -4.38 -7.64 -0.25
N THR A 301 -4.04 -7.23 0.96
CA THR A 301 -2.64 -7.13 1.39
C THR A 301 -2.33 -8.29 2.32
N TRP A 302 -1.25 -9.00 2.03
CA TRP A 302 -0.69 -10.05 2.86
C TRP A 302 0.49 -9.54 3.67
N MET A 303 0.54 -9.93 4.94
CA MET A 303 1.76 -9.85 5.73
C MET A 303 2.53 -11.16 5.61
N LEU A 304 3.82 -11.06 5.33
CA LEU A 304 4.77 -12.17 5.29
C LEU A 304 5.42 -12.33 6.66
N LEU A 305 5.37 -13.54 7.21
CA LEU A 305 5.81 -13.84 8.58
C LEU A 305 6.67 -15.10 8.58
N ARG A 306 7.67 -15.18 9.46
CA ARG A 306 8.45 -16.41 9.60
C ARG A 306 7.67 -17.42 10.43
N GLN A 307 7.80 -18.70 10.11
CA GLN A 307 7.35 -19.74 11.02
C GLN A 307 8.29 -19.88 12.21
N LYS A 308 9.59 -19.64 11.98
CA LYS A 308 10.63 -19.68 13.00
C LYS A 308 11.40 -18.37 13.06
N TYR A 309 11.33 -17.72 14.21
CA TYR A 309 12.21 -16.59 14.55
C TYR A 309 13.40 -17.10 15.37
N ALA A 310 14.52 -16.38 15.31
CA ALA A 310 15.70 -16.70 16.12
C ALA A 310 15.46 -16.45 17.62
N ASP A 311 14.61 -15.48 17.92
CA ASP A 311 14.21 -15.07 19.25
C ASP A 311 12.72 -15.40 19.45
N SER A 312 12.42 -16.23 20.45
CA SER A 312 11.06 -16.63 20.83
C SER A 312 10.22 -15.44 21.31
N GLU A 313 10.85 -14.48 21.98
CA GLU A 313 10.15 -13.26 22.41
C GLU A 313 9.74 -12.43 21.20
N LYS A 314 10.63 -12.31 20.20
CA LYS A 314 10.30 -11.66 18.92
C LYS A 314 9.16 -12.38 18.20
N ALA A 315 9.20 -13.71 18.16
CA ALA A 315 8.13 -14.52 17.55
C ALA A 315 6.77 -14.19 18.17
N GLN A 316 6.72 -14.16 19.50
CA GLN A 316 5.51 -13.86 20.25
C GLN A 316 5.04 -12.41 20.03
N GLN A 317 5.94 -11.42 20.05
CA GLN A 317 5.60 -10.03 19.82
C GLN A 317 5.04 -9.77 18.41
N VAL A 318 5.64 -10.37 17.37
CA VAL A 318 5.10 -10.31 16.00
C VAL A 318 3.73 -10.95 15.94
N LYS A 319 3.57 -12.13 16.55
CA LYS A 319 2.29 -12.85 16.60
C LYS A 319 1.20 -12.00 17.26
N ASP A 320 1.49 -11.38 18.40
CA ASP A 320 0.54 -10.55 19.14
C ASP A 320 0.16 -9.29 18.36
N PHE A 321 1.12 -8.65 17.69
CA PHE A 321 0.85 -7.51 16.82
C PHE A 321 -0.09 -7.88 15.66
N VAL A 322 0.21 -8.97 14.94
CA VAL A 322 -0.62 -9.41 13.81
C VAL A 322 -2.01 -9.87 14.28
N GLN A 323 -2.09 -10.57 15.40
CA GLN A 323 -3.36 -10.96 16.01
C GLN A 323 -4.21 -9.73 16.37
N TRP A 324 -3.57 -8.68 16.89
CA TRP A 324 -4.24 -7.41 17.14
C TRP A 324 -4.71 -6.74 15.84
N CYS A 325 -3.89 -6.71 14.78
CA CYS A 325 -4.28 -6.18 13.47
C CYS A 325 -5.50 -6.90 12.88
N LEU A 326 -5.56 -8.23 13.02
CA LEU A 326 -6.68 -9.07 12.55
C LEU A 326 -7.96 -8.91 13.37
N THR A 327 -7.87 -8.38 14.59
CA THR A 327 -9.00 -8.20 15.50
C THR A 327 -9.32 -6.72 15.71
N SER A 328 -8.84 -6.09 16.79
CA SER A 328 -9.10 -4.69 17.11
C SER A 328 -8.57 -3.72 16.04
N GLY A 329 -7.49 -4.08 15.34
CA GLY A 329 -6.94 -3.27 14.27
C GLY A 329 -7.90 -3.09 13.09
N GLN A 330 -8.81 -4.05 12.84
CA GLN A 330 -9.75 -3.96 11.74
C GLN A 330 -10.69 -2.75 11.82
N ASP A 331 -10.92 -2.22 13.03
CA ASP A 331 -11.77 -1.04 13.25
C ASP A 331 -11.19 0.25 12.64
N TYR A 332 -9.90 0.26 12.30
CA TYR A 332 -9.24 1.40 11.63
C TYR A 332 -9.25 1.31 10.10
N SER A 333 -9.75 0.22 9.51
CA SER A 333 -9.63 -0.03 8.07
C SER A 333 -10.28 1.07 7.21
N GLU A 334 -11.54 1.39 7.47
CA GLU A 334 -12.29 2.38 6.68
C GLU A 334 -11.68 3.78 6.78
N ALA A 335 -11.26 4.16 7.99
CA ALA A 335 -10.61 5.44 8.23
C ALA A 335 -9.30 5.56 7.45
N SER A 336 -8.55 4.47 7.25
CA SER A 336 -7.35 4.41 6.41
C SER A 336 -7.63 4.22 4.91
N GLY A 337 -8.90 4.12 4.50
CA GLY A 337 -9.29 3.90 3.11
C GLY A 337 -9.18 2.43 2.66
N ASN A 338 -9.03 1.52 3.61
CA ASN A 338 -9.01 0.08 3.40
C ASN A 338 -10.37 -0.56 3.68
N VAL A 339 -10.49 -1.83 3.30
CA VAL A 339 -11.67 -2.66 3.51
C VAL A 339 -11.41 -3.63 4.67
N ARG A 340 -12.38 -3.73 5.58
CA ARG A 340 -12.37 -4.70 6.66
C ARG A 340 -12.45 -6.12 6.11
N LEU A 341 -11.63 -7.03 6.64
CA LEU A 341 -11.69 -8.43 6.27
C LEU A 341 -13.00 -9.09 6.72
N ALA A 342 -13.54 -9.99 5.89
CA ALA A 342 -14.69 -10.79 6.25
C ALA A 342 -14.34 -11.74 7.43
N PRO A 343 -15.29 -12.05 8.34
CA PRO A 343 -15.01 -12.87 9.51
C PRO A 343 -14.39 -14.25 9.22
N HIS A 344 -14.75 -14.90 8.10
CA HIS A 344 -14.15 -16.19 7.71
C HIS A 344 -12.70 -16.05 7.24
N VAL A 345 -12.34 -14.91 6.63
CA VAL A 345 -10.97 -14.60 6.24
C VAL A 345 -10.12 -14.35 7.48
N ILE A 346 -10.62 -13.58 8.44
CA ILE A 346 -9.95 -13.34 9.73
C ILE A 346 -9.67 -14.66 10.44
N ARG A 347 -10.67 -15.52 10.60
CA ARG A 347 -10.49 -16.82 11.25
C ARG A 347 -9.42 -17.68 10.56
N SER A 348 -9.44 -17.70 9.23
CA SER A 348 -8.46 -18.47 8.47
C SER A 348 -7.04 -17.89 8.63
N ALA A 349 -6.91 -16.56 8.71
CA ALA A 349 -5.64 -15.89 8.97
C ALA A 349 -5.11 -16.18 10.39
N GLU A 350 -5.99 -16.19 11.41
CA GLU A 350 -5.65 -16.58 12.78
C GLU A 350 -5.16 -18.04 12.86
N ASP A 351 -5.81 -18.96 12.12
CA ASP A 351 -5.38 -20.36 12.05
C ASP A 351 -3.97 -20.50 11.45
N GLN A 352 -3.63 -19.70 10.42
CA GLN A 352 -2.27 -19.67 9.87
C GLN A 352 -1.27 -19.06 10.86
N LEU A 353 -1.66 -18.02 11.58
CA LEU A 353 -0.83 -17.37 12.60
C LEU A 353 -0.44 -18.33 13.74
N GLY A 354 -1.29 -19.32 14.01
CA GLY A 354 -1.00 -20.44 14.91
C GLY A 354 0.23 -21.27 14.54
N LYS A 355 0.70 -21.21 13.28
CA LYS A 355 1.88 -21.93 12.78
C LYS A 355 3.21 -21.25 13.11
N ILE A 356 3.20 -20.01 13.60
CA ILE A 356 4.41 -19.36 14.11
C ILE A 356 4.81 -20.06 15.41
N GLY A 357 6.00 -20.64 15.40
CA GLY A 357 6.60 -21.33 16.55
C GLY A 357 6.86 -20.35 17.69
N SER A 358 6.51 -20.79 18.90
CA SER A 358 6.86 -20.15 20.17
C SER A 358 8.30 -20.41 20.55
#